data_AF-E1IAG6-F1
#
_entry.id   AF-E1IAG6-F1
#
_cell.length_a   1.000
_cell.length_b   1.000
_cell.length_c   1.000
_cell.angle_alpha   90.00
_cell.angle_beta   90.00
_cell.angle_gamma   90.00
#
_symmetry.space_group_name_H-M   'P 1'
#
loop_
_entity.id
_entity.type
_entity.pdbx_description
1 polymer ?
#
loop_
_entity_poly.entity_id
_entity_poly.type
_entity_poly.pdbx_seq_one_letter_code
_entity_poly.pdbx_strand_id
1 'polypeptide(L)'
;MVGKAPTPTMAIIDTQSVKTTETGGPERGYDGGKHVKGRKRHLLVDTLGLVLLVLVHSAACSDRQGAKIVLTEAAHRVPTLKKVLADGTYRGTLVDWVKQQCSFVLEIRLRPDERPGFVPIPQRWKIERTLGWLNRYRVLSKDYEYAPESSAAWVLVTSTRIMLSRLRRALAEP
;
A
#
# COMPACT_ATOMS: atom_id res chain seq x y z
N MET A 1 -16.07 11.51 3.66
CA MET A 1 -15.19 12.49 4.35
C MET A 1 -15.37 13.83 3.67
N VAL A 2 -15.50 14.91 4.45
CA VAL A 2 -15.92 16.24 3.98
C VAL A 2 -15.16 16.66 2.70
N GLY A 3 -15.90 17.00 1.64
CA GLY A 3 -15.36 17.56 0.39
C GLY A 3 -14.75 16.58 -0.61
N LYS A 4 -14.87 15.26 -0.43
CA LYS A 4 -14.42 14.25 -1.43
C LYS A 4 -15.58 13.41 -1.95
N ALA A 5 -15.52 13.09 -3.25
CA ALA A 5 -16.45 12.17 -3.89
C ALA A 5 -16.40 10.77 -3.24
N PRO A 6 -17.51 10.01 -3.21
CA PRO A 6 -17.55 8.68 -2.58
C PRO A 6 -16.59 7.67 -3.20
N THR A 7 -16.33 7.79 -4.51
CA THR A 7 -15.46 6.90 -5.28
C THR A 7 -14.11 7.56 -5.57
N PRO A 8 -12.97 6.92 -5.22
CA PRO A 8 -11.65 7.50 -5.43
C PRO A 8 -11.23 7.48 -6.91
N THR A 9 -10.72 8.60 -7.41
CA THR A 9 -10.11 8.69 -8.76
C THR A 9 -8.59 8.68 -8.74
N MET A 10 -7.98 8.79 -7.56
CA MET A 10 -6.54 8.74 -7.37
C MET A 10 -6.18 7.84 -6.19
N ALA A 11 -5.14 7.03 -6.39
CA ALA A 11 -4.57 6.17 -5.37
C ALA A 11 -3.05 6.31 -5.30
N ILE A 12 -2.46 5.72 -4.27
CA ILE A 12 -1.03 5.70 -3.99
C ILE A 12 -0.66 4.26 -3.69
N ILE A 13 0.43 3.77 -4.28
CA ILE A 13 0.92 2.39 -4.10
C ILE A 13 2.29 2.39 -3.42
N ASP A 14 2.48 1.46 -2.49
CA ASP A 14 3.75 1.25 -1.78
C ASP A 14 3.79 -0.15 -1.16
N THR A 15 4.98 -0.60 -0.77
CA THR A 15 5.21 -1.87 -0.09
C THR A 15 5.83 -1.72 1.30
N GLN A 16 5.43 -2.62 2.19
CA GLN A 16 6.10 -2.83 3.46
C GLN A 16 6.56 -4.27 3.58
N SER A 17 7.86 -4.48 3.77
CA SER A 17 8.42 -5.79 4.11
C SER A 17 8.36 -5.99 5.62
N VAL A 18 7.81 -7.13 6.04
CA VAL A 18 7.65 -7.49 7.45
C VAL A 18 8.23 -8.87 7.71
N LYS A 19 8.83 -9.03 8.89
CA LYS A 19 9.35 -10.34 9.32
C LYS A 19 8.20 -11.31 9.55
N THR A 20 8.39 -12.58 9.24
CA THR A 20 7.45 -13.65 9.59
C THR A 20 7.90 -14.38 10.86
N THR A 21 6.97 -15.03 11.56
CA THR A 21 7.28 -16.03 12.60
C THR A 21 7.78 -17.33 11.99
N GLU A 22 8.23 -18.27 12.82
CA GLU A 22 8.68 -19.60 12.37
C GLU A 22 7.60 -20.33 11.56
N THR A 23 6.34 -20.18 11.99
CA THR A 23 5.14 -20.73 11.36
C THR A 23 4.85 -20.15 9.97
N GLY A 24 5.39 -18.99 9.60
CA GLY A 24 4.87 -18.07 8.56
C GLY A 24 4.87 -18.51 7.09
N GLY A 25 4.43 -19.74 6.82
CA GLY A 25 4.08 -20.27 5.51
C GLY A 25 5.26 -20.48 4.56
N PRO A 26 5.00 -21.16 3.42
CA PRO A 26 5.96 -21.28 2.33
C PRO A 26 6.15 -19.96 1.56
N GLU A 27 5.16 -19.06 1.55
CA GLU A 27 5.20 -17.78 0.81
C GLU A 27 6.04 -16.70 1.51
N ARG A 28 7.17 -17.10 2.12
CA ARG A 28 8.18 -16.22 2.70
C ARG A 28 9.37 -16.07 1.76
N GLY A 29 10.11 -14.99 1.91
CA GLY A 29 11.30 -14.71 1.12
C GLY A 29 12.22 -13.74 1.83
N TYR A 30 13.25 -13.29 1.12
CA TYR A 30 14.19 -12.30 1.63
C TYR A 30 14.17 -11.06 0.75
N ASP A 31 13.89 -9.92 1.36
CA ASP A 31 14.05 -8.62 0.75
C ASP A 31 15.46 -8.13 1.00
N GLY A 32 16.31 -8.20 -0.03
CA GLY A 32 17.70 -7.74 0.05
C GLY A 32 17.84 -6.23 0.23
N GLY A 33 16.89 -5.43 -0.26
CA GLY A 33 16.95 -3.97 -0.11
C GLY A 33 16.63 -3.52 1.31
N LYS A 34 15.72 -4.23 1.99
CA LYS A 34 15.30 -3.91 3.37
C LYS A 34 15.94 -4.82 4.43
N HIS A 35 16.71 -5.83 4.02
CA HIS A 35 17.28 -6.87 4.88
C HIS A 35 16.22 -7.58 5.75
N VAL A 36 15.07 -7.90 5.15
CA VAL A 36 13.92 -8.51 5.85
C VAL A 36 13.64 -9.91 5.31
N LYS A 37 13.73 -10.91 6.18
CA LYS A 37 13.20 -12.26 5.93
C LYS A 37 11.73 -12.33 6.33
N GLY A 38 10.83 -12.46 5.36
CA GLY A 38 9.39 -12.58 5.60
C GLY A 38 8.54 -12.32 4.36
N ARG A 39 7.54 -11.44 4.48
CA ARG A 39 6.58 -11.11 3.43
C ARG A 39 6.53 -9.62 3.15
N LYS A 40 6.09 -9.27 1.95
CA LYS A 40 5.77 -7.90 1.54
C LYS A 40 4.25 -7.72 1.55
N ARG A 41 3.81 -6.66 2.21
CA ARG A 41 2.45 -6.14 2.13
C ARG A 41 2.46 -5.04 1.07
N HIS A 42 1.80 -5.30 -0.04
CA HIS A 42 1.65 -4.36 -1.13
C HIS A 42 0.29 -3.68 -1.00
N LEU A 43 0.29 -2.38 -0.73
CA LEU A 43 -0.93 -1.63 -0.46
C LEU A 43 -1.22 -0.64 -1.56
N LEU A 44 -2.50 -0.49 -1.88
CA LEU A 44 -3.05 0.61 -2.63
C LEU A 44 -3.99 1.40 -1.72
N VAL A 45 -3.72 2.68 -1.54
CA VAL A 45 -4.55 3.57 -0.68
C VAL A 45 -5.08 4.76 -1.46
N ASP A 46 -6.22 5.30 -1.03
CA ASP A 46 -6.76 6.54 -1.59
C ASP A 46 -6.03 7.80 -1.07
N THR A 47 -6.50 8.96 -1.51
CA THR A 47 -5.99 10.26 -1.06
C THR A 47 -6.32 10.61 0.39
N LEU A 48 -7.00 9.75 1.14
CA LEU A 48 -7.28 9.91 2.56
C LEU A 48 -6.46 8.91 3.41
N GLY A 49 -5.70 8.04 2.73
CA GLY A 49 -4.94 6.95 3.33
C GLY A 49 -5.79 5.74 3.71
N LEU A 50 -6.99 5.61 3.13
CA LEU A 50 -7.82 4.43 3.27
C LEU A 50 -7.34 3.33 2.33
N VAL A 51 -7.23 2.11 2.84
CA VAL A 51 -6.81 0.94 2.05
C VAL A 51 -7.92 0.58 1.06
N LEU A 52 -7.58 0.63 -0.23
CA LEU A 52 -8.43 0.18 -1.33
C LEU A 52 -8.16 -1.29 -1.64
N LEU A 53 -6.88 -1.67 -1.68
CA LEU A 53 -6.43 -3.04 -1.90
C LEU A 53 -5.19 -3.33 -1.08
N VAL A 54 -5.05 -4.59 -0.69
CA VAL A 54 -3.84 -5.13 -0.07
C VAL A 54 -3.58 -6.52 -0.64
N LEU A 55 -2.35 -6.77 -1.03
CA LEU A 55 -1.84 -8.09 -1.38
C LEU A 55 -0.65 -8.40 -0.49
N VAL A 56 -0.61 -9.60 0.08
CA VAL A 56 0.57 -10.07 0.82
C VAL A 56 1.23 -11.15 -0.01
N HIS A 57 2.53 -11.03 -0.23
CA HIS A 57 3.30 -11.98 -1.03
C HIS A 57 4.71 -12.15 -0.46
N SER A 58 5.46 -13.12 -0.98
CA SER A 58 6.85 -13.35 -0.57
C SER A 58 7.70 -12.10 -0.69
N ALA A 59 8.57 -11.85 0.30
CA ALA A 59 9.48 -10.71 0.28
C ALA A 59 10.58 -10.81 -0.80
N ALA A 60 10.80 -12.00 -1.36
CA ALA A 60 11.69 -12.19 -2.51
C ALA A 60 11.12 -11.62 -3.81
N CYS A 61 9.80 -11.42 -3.89
CA CYS A 61 9.16 -10.79 -5.05
C CYS A 61 9.58 -9.32 -5.14
N SER A 62 9.98 -8.90 -6.35
CA SER A 62 10.30 -7.50 -6.60
C SER A 62 9.05 -6.63 -6.52
N ASP A 63 9.22 -5.36 -6.14
CA ASP A 63 8.09 -4.44 -6.01
C ASP A 63 7.36 -4.27 -7.35
N ARG A 64 8.09 -4.31 -8.48
CA ARG A 64 7.48 -4.23 -9.81
C ARG A 64 6.62 -5.45 -10.16
N GLN A 65 7.05 -6.65 -9.78
CA GLN A 65 6.25 -7.87 -9.98
C GLN A 65 4.98 -7.84 -9.13
N GLY A 66 5.12 -7.52 -7.84
CA GLY A 66 3.96 -7.37 -6.94
C GLY A 66 2.99 -6.27 -7.40
N ALA A 67 3.53 -5.16 -7.92
CA ALA A 67 2.74 -4.04 -8.43
C ALA A 67 1.82 -4.45 -9.58
N LYS A 68 2.31 -5.28 -10.53
CA LYS A 68 1.48 -5.75 -11.65
C LYS A 68 0.21 -6.43 -11.14
N ILE A 69 0.34 -7.29 -10.12
CA ILE A 69 -0.81 -8.01 -9.54
C ILE A 69 -1.79 -7.01 -8.90
N VAL A 70 -1.29 -6.13 -8.04
CA VAL A 70 -2.14 -5.14 -7.34
C VAL A 70 -2.83 -4.19 -8.31
N LEU A 71 -2.13 -3.75 -9.37
CA LEU A 71 -2.66 -2.79 -10.33
C LEU A 71 -3.66 -3.42 -11.31
N THR A 72 -3.48 -4.69 -11.70
CA THR A 72 -4.51 -5.44 -12.42
C THR A 72 -5.79 -5.53 -11.59
N GLU A 73 -5.68 -5.94 -10.33
CA GLU A 73 -6.83 -6.02 -9.43
C GLU A 73 -7.49 -4.65 -9.20
N ALA A 74 -6.69 -3.58 -9.12
CA ALA A 74 -7.20 -2.22 -9.00
C ALA A 74 -8.03 -1.79 -10.20
N ALA A 75 -7.62 -2.16 -11.42
CA ALA A 75 -8.34 -1.82 -12.64
C ALA A 75 -9.74 -2.45 -12.67
N HIS A 76 -9.90 -3.65 -12.10
CA HIS A 76 -11.18 -4.34 -11.98
C HIS A 76 -12.03 -3.82 -10.82
N ARG A 77 -11.44 -3.67 -9.63
CA ARG A 77 -12.18 -3.40 -8.39
C ARG A 77 -12.45 -1.91 -8.14
N VAL A 78 -11.70 -1.02 -8.79
CA VAL A 78 -11.83 0.44 -8.66
C VAL A 78 -11.87 1.07 -10.07
N PRO A 79 -12.94 0.83 -10.86
CA PRO A 79 -13.01 1.28 -12.27
C PRO A 79 -13.00 2.81 -12.44
N THR A 80 -13.25 3.56 -11.37
CA THR A 80 -13.20 5.02 -11.34
C THR A 80 -11.78 5.57 -11.21
N LEU A 81 -10.79 4.72 -10.92
CA LEU A 81 -9.40 5.11 -10.75
C LEU A 81 -8.86 5.67 -12.08
N LYS A 82 -8.21 6.83 -12.02
CA LYS A 82 -7.59 7.51 -13.17
C LYS A 82 -6.08 7.65 -13.02
N LYS A 83 -5.58 7.65 -11.79
CA LYS A 83 -4.18 7.88 -11.49
C LYS A 83 -3.71 7.08 -10.26
N VAL A 84 -2.54 6.48 -10.36
CA VAL A 84 -1.81 5.88 -9.23
C VAL A 84 -0.46 6.56 -9.07
N LEU A 85 -0.17 7.06 -7.87
CA LEU A 85 1.13 7.62 -7.53
C LEU A 85 2.04 6.54 -6.95
N ALA A 86 3.29 6.49 -7.39
CA ALA A 86 4.31 5.57 -6.88
C ALA A 86 5.69 6.24 -6.80
N ASP A 87 6.63 5.56 -6.14
CA ASP A 87 8.01 6.04 -6.02
C ASP A 87 8.96 5.54 -7.11
N GLY A 88 10.25 5.90 -6.98
CA GLY A 88 11.29 5.53 -7.93
C GLY A 88 11.48 4.03 -8.13
N THR A 89 11.09 3.17 -7.17
CA THR A 89 11.24 1.72 -7.29
C THR A 89 10.33 1.15 -8.38
N TYR A 90 9.19 1.80 -8.63
CA TYR A 90 8.17 1.43 -9.62
C TYR A 90 8.45 1.96 -11.04
N ARG A 91 9.64 2.53 -11.29
CA ARG A 91 10.06 3.05 -12.62
C ARG A 91 10.25 1.95 -13.67
N GLY A 92 10.42 2.40 -14.91
CA GLY A 92 10.80 1.57 -16.05
C GLY A 92 9.59 0.93 -16.71
N THR A 93 9.77 -0.30 -17.20
CA THR A 93 8.77 -1.03 -18.01
C THR A 93 7.41 -1.21 -17.34
N LEU A 94 7.33 -1.08 -16.02
CA LEU A 94 6.06 -1.10 -15.31
C LEU A 94 5.14 0.05 -15.72
N VAL A 95 5.67 1.25 -15.95
CA VAL A 95 4.87 2.42 -16.32
C VAL A 95 4.18 2.20 -17.66
N ASP A 96 4.92 1.71 -18.65
CA ASP A 96 4.38 1.44 -19.99
C ASP A 96 3.43 0.24 -19.96
N TRP A 97 3.74 -0.79 -19.17
CA TRP A 97 2.84 -1.92 -18.97
C TRP A 97 1.49 -1.47 -18.36
N VAL A 98 1.49 -0.57 -17.36
CA VAL A 98 0.24 -0.04 -16.77
C VAL A 98 -0.57 0.73 -17.81
N LYS A 99 0.08 1.56 -18.63
CA LYS A 99 -0.61 2.29 -19.72
C LYS A 99 -1.29 1.36 -20.72
N GLN A 100 -0.72 0.18 -20.96
CA GLN A 100 -1.27 -0.80 -21.91
C GLN A 100 -2.35 -1.69 -21.29
N GLN A 101 -2.24 -2.02 -20.00
CA GLN A 101 -3.06 -3.06 -19.36
C GLN A 101 -4.12 -2.51 -18.40
N CYS A 102 -4.03 -1.25 -17.98
CA CYS A 102 -4.92 -0.67 -16.97
C CYS A 102 -5.62 0.59 -17.50
N SER A 103 -6.79 0.89 -16.91
CA SER A 103 -7.61 2.06 -17.25
C SER A 103 -7.13 3.39 -16.62
N PHE A 104 -5.96 3.38 -15.99
CA PHE A 104 -5.37 4.52 -15.27
C PHE A 104 -3.88 4.65 -15.55
N VAL A 105 -3.30 5.81 -15.20
CA VAL A 105 -1.88 6.08 -15.38
C VAL A 105 -1.11 5.86 -14.08
N LEU A 106 0.03 5.16 -14.15
CA LEU A 106 1.03 5.12 -13.08
C LEU A 106 1.98 6.32 -13.21
N GLU A 107 1.94 7.22 -12.23
CA GLU A 107 2.76 8.43 -12.18
C GLU A 107 3.84 8.28 -11.11
N ILE A 108 5.10 8.33 -11.55
CA ILE A 108 6.24 8.22 -10.65
C ILE A 108 6.59 9.58 -10.07
N ARG A 109 6.51 9.69 -8.74
CA ARG A 109 6.90 10.89 -7.99
C ARG A 109 8.22 10.68 -7.27
N LEU A 110 9.25 11.35 -7.78
CA LEU A 110 10.55 11.44 -7.11
C LEU A 110 10.59 12.55 -6.07
N ARG A 111 11.57 12.41 -5.17
CA ARG A 111 12.04 13.52 -4.35
C ARG A 111 12.73 14.53 -5.29
N PRO A 112 12.47 15.84 -5.16
CA PRO A 112 13.25 16.87 -5.85
C PRO A 112 14.71 16.81 -5.38
N ASP A 113 15.65 16.79 -6.31
CA ASP A 113 17.09 16.56 -6.04
C ASP A 113 17.79 17.73 -5.29
N GLU A 114 17.15 18.88 -5.17
CA GLU A 114 17.83 20.16 -4.86
C GLU A 114 17.80 20.62 -3.39
N ARG A 115 17.27 19.84 -2.44
CA ARG A 115 17.18 20.31 -1.03
C ARG A 115 17.75 19.30 -0.03
N PRO A 116 18.83 19.65 0.71
CA PRO A 116 19.23 18.87 1.88
C PRO A 116 18.10 18.93 2.91
N GLY A 117 17.53 17.76 3.25
CA GLY A 117 16.46 17.62 4.24
C GLY A 117 15.31 16.70 3.81
N PHE A 118 14.39 16.43 4.73
CA PHE A 118 13.15 15.70 4.43
C PHE A 118 12.13 16.67 3.79
N VAL A 119 11.94 16.56 2.48
CA VAL A 119 10.85 17.25 1.77
C VAL A 119 9.70 16.27 1.54
N PRO A 120 8.53 16.46 2.18
CA PRO A 120 7.37 15.63 1.92
C PRO A 120 6.96 15.73 0.46
N ILE A 121 6.93 14.60 -0.25
CA ILE A 121 6.39 14.53 -1.60
C ILE A 121 4.86 14.66 -1.48
N PRO A 122 4.21 15.61 -2.19
CA PRO A 122 2.76 15.79 -2.10
C PRO A 122 2.01 14.48 -2.29
N GLN A 123 1.02 14.23 -1.43
CA GLN A 123 0.19 13.01 -1.35
C GLN A 123 0.91 11.73 -0.90
N ARG A 124 2.17 11.48 -1.28
CA ARG A 124 2.89 10.22 -0.97
C ARG A 124 2.98 9.89 0.52
N TRP A 125 3.16 10.88 1.38
CA TRP A 125 3.21 10.68 2.84
C TRP A 125 1.97 9.99 3.42
N LYS A 126 0.85 9.97 2.69
CA LYS A 126 -0.41 9.35 3.14
C LYS A 126 -0.31 7.83 3.22
N ILE A 127 0.33 7.17 2.25
CA ILE A 127 0.53 5.71 2.32
C ILE A 127 1.58 5.35 3.36
N GLU A 128 2.66 6.11 3.46
CA GLU A 128 3.71 5.94 4.47
C GLU A 128 3.12 6.05 5.88
N ARG A 129 2.23 7.03 6.11
CA ARG A 129 1.46 7.15 7.34
C ARG A 129 0.54 5.96 7.59
N THR A 130 -0.16 5.46 6.56
CA THR A 130 -1.01 4.28 6.69
C THR A 130 -0.19 3.06 7.10
N LEU A 131 0.94 2.79 6.46
CA LEU A 131 1.88 1.74 6.83
C LEU A 131 2.41 1.94 8.27
N GLY A 132 2.74 3.17 8.64
CA GLY A 132 3.15 3.53 10.00
C GLY A 132 2.08 3.27 11.06
N TRP A 133 0.79 3.45 10.73
CA TRP A 133 -0.31 3.09 11.63
C TRP A 133 -0.45 1.59 11.80
N LEU A 134 -0.29 0.80 10.73
CA LEU A 134 -0.36 -0.67 10.84
C LEU A 134 0.65 -1.20 11.86
N ASN A 135 1.85 -0.62 11.93
CA ASN A 135 2.88 -0.99 12.90
C ASN A 135 2.48 -0.75 14.37
N ARG A 136 1.47 0.07 14.64
CA ARG A 136 0.96 0.31 16.00
C ARG A 136 0.05 -0.81 16.50
N TYR A 137 -0.35 -1.72 15.62
CA TYR A 137 -1.19 -2.86 15.96
C TYR A 137 -0.33 -4.09 16.14
N ARG A 138 -0.38 -4.70 17.34
CA ARG A 138 0.45 -5.86 17.70
C ARG A 138 0.34 -7.00 16.69
N VAL A 139 -0.85 -7.24 16.14
CA VAL A 139 -1.06 -8.32 15.14
C VAL A 139 -0.37 -8.06 13.80
N LEU A 140 0.00 -6.80 13.51
CA LEU A 140 0.66 -6.38 12.28
C LEU A 140 2.12 -5.94 12.47
N SER A 141 2.62 -5.83 13.70
CA SER A 141 4.03 -5.47 13.97
C SER A 141 5.02 -6.50 13.42
N LYS A 142 4.58 -7.75 13.35
CA LYS A 142 5.21 -8.88 12.67
C LYS A 142 4.10 -9.64 11.94
N ASP A 143 4.48 -10.49 11.00
CA ASP A 143 3.53 -11.37 10.34
C ASP A 143 3.49 -12.72 11.05
N TYR A 144 2.39 -12.96 11.76
CA TYR A 144 2.16 -14.15 12.57
C TYR A 144 1.42 -15.26 11.80
N GLU A 145 0.87 -14.93 10.64
CA GLU A 145 -0.06 -15.79 9.93
C GLU A 145 0.65 -16.82 9.06
N TYR A 146 0.05 -18.01 8.92
CA TYR A 146 0.53 -19.01 7.97
C TYR A 146 0.24 -18.55 6.53
N ALA A 147 -1.04 -18.30 6.20
CA ALA A 147 -1.48 -17.91 4.87
C ALA A 147 -1.34 -16.39 4.62
N PRO A 148 -0.88 -15.95 3.43
CA PRO A 148 -0.81 -14.52 3.09
C PRO A 148 -2.16 -13.81 3.15
N GLU A 149 -3.24 -14.50 2.81
CA GLU A 149 -4.62 -14.00 2.80
C GLU A 149 -5.07 -13.63 4.22
N SER A 150 -4.71 -14.44 5.22
CA SER A 150 -4.97 -14.14 6.63
C SER A 150 -4.23 -12.86 7.07
N SER A 151 -2.99 -12.68 6.63
CA SER A 151 -2.24 -11.45 6.91
C SER A 151 -2.87 -10.23 6.24
N ALA A 152 -3.32 -10.38 4.99
CA ALA A 152 -4.05 -9.35 4.26
C ALA A 152 -5.38 -9.00 4.97
N ALA A 153 -6.10 -9.99 5.48
CA ALA A 153 -7.33 -9.79 6.25
C ALA A 153 -7.09 -8.95 7.51
N TRP A 154 -6.01 -9.19 8.25
CA TRP A 154 -5.66 -8.35 9.41
C TRP A 154 -5.38 -6.88 9.05
N VAL A 155 -4.80 -6.62 7.88
CA VAL A 155 -4.63 -5.26 7.36
C VAL A 155 -5.99 -4.60 7.12
N LEU A 156 -6.94 -5.32 6.51
CA LEU A 156 -8.29 -4.82 6.28
C LEU A 156 -9.05 -4.59 7.59
N VAL A 157 -9.04 -5.53 8.53
CA VAL A 157 -9.65 -5.39 9.87
C VAL A 157 -9.11 -4.16 10.60
N THR A 158 -7.78 -3.98 10.56
CA THR A 158 -7.12 -2.82 11.17
C THR A 158 -7.53 -1.51 10.50
N SER A 159 -7.61 -1.50 9.17
CA SER A 159 -8.06 -0.33 8.40
C SER A 159 -9.49 0.04 8.75
N THR A 160 -10.40 -0.93 8.85
CA THR A 160 -11.79 -0.73 9.29
C THR A 160 -11.86 -0.15 10.70
N ARG A 161 -11.09 -0.68 11.65
CA ARG A 161 -11.03 -0.12 13.02
C ARG A 161 -10.57 1.34 13.03
N ILE A 162 -9.57 1.69 12.21
CA ILE A 162 -9.09 3.08 12.07
C ILE A 162 -10.21 3.96 11.50
N MET A 163 -10.92 3.50 10.47
CA MET A 163 -12.04 4.24 9.87
C MET A 163 -13.15 4.50 10.88
N LEU A 164 -13.59 3.46 11.60
CA LEU A 164 -14.62 3.59 12.64
C LEU A 164 -14.22 4.56 13.74
N SER A 165 -12.95 4.53 14.15
CA SER A 165 -12.43 5.46 15.16
C SER A 165 -12.46 6.91 14.69
N ARG A 166 -12.19 7.17 13.40
CA ARG A 166 -12.29 8.52 12.83
C ARG A 166 -13.72 8.99 12.68
N LEU A 167 -14.62 8.13 12.22
CA LEU A 167 -16.04 8.45 12.09
C LEU A 167 -16.63 8.79 13.46
N ARG A 168 -16.33 7.98 14.48
CA ARG A 168 -16.75 8.26 15.87
C ARG A 168 -16.29 9.64 16.34
N ARG A 169 -15.04 10.03 16.06
CA ARG A 169 -14.52 11.35 16.44
C ARG A 169 -15.21 12.47 15.68
N ALA A 170 -15.38 12.32 14.36
CA ALA A 170 -16.04 13.31 13.52
C ALA A 170 -17.53 13.51 13.87
N LEU A 171 -18.20 12.47 14.36
CA LEU A 171 -19.60 12.54 14.83
C LEU A 171 -19.72 13.11 16.26
N ALA A 172 -18.62 13.16 17.01
CA ALA A 172 -18.58 13.66 18.39
C ALA A 172 -18.08 15.11 18.49
N GLU A 173 -17.53 15.66 17.40
CA GLU A 173 -17.20 17.07 17.28
C GLU A 173 -18.47 17.85 16.88
N PRO A 174 -18.91 18.85 17.68
CA PRO A 174 -20.13 19.63 17.40
C PRO A 174 -20.00 20.53 16.17
#